data_AF-A0AA51U7V9-F1
#
_entry.id   AF-A0AA51U7V9-F1
#
_cell.length_a   1.000
_cell.length_b   1.000
_cell.length_c   1.000
_cell.angle_alpha   90.00
_cell.angle_beta   90.00
_cell.angle_gamma   90.00
#
_symmetry.space_group_name_H-M   'P 1'
#
loop_
_entity.id
_entity.type
_entity.pdbx_description
1 polymer ?
#
loop_
_entity_poly.entity_id
_entity_poly.type
_entity_poly.pdbx_seq_one_letter_code
_entity_poly.pdbx_strand_id
1 'polypeptide(L)'
;MRDWHLWNAVGQTVDPLLKRKSADPKVLLDALEEAGQEPDAGKPKDNSPRFARAPLPSTRPVIAASKVAASEKSIEPNLKRRLSRGHEPIDATLDLHGMTQDQARAALELFVPARAARGDRTLLIITGKGIKKTGYLQMEHKGILRSMVPLWLNAPELAPLVAGIDPAHQSHGGGGALYVRLKRKRQM
;
A
#
# COMPACT_ATOMS: atom_id res chain seq x y z
N MET A 1 19.28 -31.50 -27.41
CA MET A 1 18.69 -32.68 -26.71
C MET A 1 18.30 -32.17 -25.32
N ARG A 2 17.10 -31.59 -25.13
CA ARG A 2 15.77 -32.17 -24.80
C ARG A 2 15.66 -32.70 -23.34
N ASP A 3 15.54 -31.77 -22.38
CA ASP A 3 15.11 -32.03 -21.00
C ASP A 3 13.57 -31.96 -20.85
N TRP A 4 12.86 -32.78 -21.63
CA TRP A 4 11.39 -32.92 -21.56
C TRP A 4 10.96 -33.96 -20.51
N HIS A 5 11.84 -34.91 -20.17
CA HIS A 5 11.47 -36.05 -19.32
C HIS A 5 11.31 -35.69 -17.83
N LEU A 6 11.95 -34.61 -17.35
CA LEU A 6 11.89 -34.18 -15.95
C LEU A 6 10.58 -33.47 -15.57
N TRP A 7 9.85 -32.93 -16.54
CA TRP A 7 8.56 -32.27 -16.28
C TRP A 7 7.39 -33.24 -16.12
N ASN A 8 7.47 -34.45 -16.70
CA ASN A 8 6.42 -35.47 -16.55
C ASN A 8 6.41 -36.16 -15.17
N ALA A 9 7.52 -36.11 -14.43
CA ALA A 9 7.62 -36.78 -13.13
C ALA A 9 6.87 -36.05 -12.00
N VAL A 10 6.59 -34.74 -12.15
CA VAL A 10 5.91 -33.93 -11.11
C VAL A 10 4.39 -33.95 -11.27
N GLY A 11 3.86 -34.30 -12.45
CA GLY A 11 2.43 -34.36 -12.71
C GLY A 11 1.70 -35.55 -12.05
N GLN A 12 2.42 -36.54 -11.52
CA GLN A 12 1.82 -37.76 -10.94
C GLN A 12 1.48 -37.66 -9.45
N THR A 13 1.69 -36.52 -8.79
CA THR A 13 1.42 -36.37 -7.34
C THR A 13 0.34 -35.33 -7.02
N VAL A 14 -0.41 -34.88 -8.03
CA VAL A 14 -1.55 -34.00 -7.81
C VAL A 14 -2.85 -34.78 -7.97
N ASP A 15 -3.64 -34.84 -6.91
CA ASP A 15 -5.01 -35.35 -6.98
C ASP A 15 -5.83 -34.49 -7.95
N PRO A 16 -6.42 -35.06 -9.01
CA PRO A 16 -7.26 -34.30 -9.91
C PRO A 16 -8.52 -33.82 -9.17
N LEU A 17 -8.83 -32.53 -9.30
CA LEU A 17 -10.07 -31.96 -8.77
C LEU A 17 -11.26 -32.70 -9.39
N LEU A 18 -12.05 -33.35 -8.54
CA LEU A 18 -13.33 -33.96 -8.91
C LEU A 18 -14.16 -32.94 -9.69
N LYS A 19 -14.37 -33.23 -11.00
CA LYS A 19 -15.27 -32.46 -11.87
C LYS A 19 -16.67 -32.54 -11.26
N ARG A 20 -17.06 -31.51 -10.53
CA ARG A 20 -18.47 -31.27 -10.20
C ARG A 20 -19.17 -31.04 -11.53
N LYS A 21 -20.14 -31.89 -11.88
CA LYS A 21 -20.96 -31.70 -13.09
C LYS A 21 -21.54 -30.29 -13.02
N SER A 22 -21.05 -29.39 -13.87
CA SER A 22 -21.65 -28.09 -14.10
C SER A 22 -23.08 -28.34 -14.57
N ALA A 23 -24.07 -27.89 -13.79
CA ALA A 23 -25.46 -27.92 -14.22
C ALA A 23 -25.56 -27.19 -15.56
N ASP A 24 -26.19 -27.83 -16.55
CA ASP A 24 -26.34 -27.27 -17.88
C ASP A 24 -27.07 -25.92 -17.79
N PRO A 25 -26.48 -24.83 -18.32
CA PRO A 25 -27.04 -23.48 -18.19
C PRO A 25 -28.41 -23.34 -18.88
N LYS A 26 -28.78 -24.28 -19.75
CA LYS A 26 -30.09 -24.36 -20.41
C LYS A 26 -31.19 -24.84 -19.47
N VAL A 27 -30.89 -25.81 -18.60
CA VAL A 27 -31.84 -26.35 -17.61
C VAL A 27 -32.20 -25.29 -16.56
N LEU A 28 -31.22 -24.43 -16.25
CA LEU A 28 -31.42 -23.32 -15.30
C LEU A 28 -32.22 -22.17 -15.92
N LEU A 29 -32.21 -22.03 -17.25
CA LEU A 29 -32.97 -21.02 -17.98
C LEU A 29 -34.44 -21.45 -18.18
N ASP A 30 -34.68 -22.70 -18.55
CA ASP A 30 -36.05 -23.28 -18.67
C ASP A 30 -36.80 -23.22 -17.33
N ALA A 31 -36.11 -23.53 -16.21
CA ALA A 31 -36.71 -23.48 -14.87
C ALA A 31 -37.10 -22.06 -14.41
N LEU A 32 -36.51 -21.03 -15.00
CA LEU A 32 -36.86 -19.63 -14.72
C LEU A 32 -38.00 -19.15 -15.64
N GLU A 33 -38.13 -19.70 -16.84
CA GLU A 33 -39.25 -19.41 -17.76
C GLU A 33 -40.57 -20.05 -17.28
N GLU A 34 -40.54 -21.25 -16.69
CA GLU A 34 -41.74 -21.90 -16.15
C GLU A 34 -42.29 -21.26 -14.86
N ALA A 35 -41.50 -20.43 -14.16
CA ALA A 35 -41.93 -19.75 -12.93
C ALA A 35 -42.76 -18.46 -13.18
N GLY A 36 -43.05 -18.13 -14.45
CA GLY A 36 -43.71 -16.89 -14.88
C GLY A 36 -45.24 -16.93 -15.06
N GLN A 37 -45.92 -18.03 -14.75
CA GLN A 37 -47.38 -18.13 -14.83
C GLN A 37 -48.03 -18.20 -13.44
N GLU A 38 -48.58 -17.08 -12.98
CA GLU A 38 -49.43 -17.01 -11.78
C GLU A 38 -50.79 -17.69 -11.99
N PRO A 39 -51.29 -18.41 -10.97
CA PRO A 39 -52.71 -18.50 -10.74
C PRO A 39 -53.14 -17.64 -9.54
N ASP A 40 -54.13 -16.78 -9.81
CA ASP A 40 -54.93 -15.98 -8.88
C ASP A 40 -55.64 -16.87 -7.84
N ALA A 41 -55.31 -16.70 -6.54
CA ALA A 41 -56.14 -17.15 -5.43
C ALA A 41 -55.73 -16.52 -4.08
N GLY A 42 -56.56 -15.59 -3.59
CA GLY A 42 -56.93 -15.45 -2.17
C GLY A 42 -55.87 -14.96 -1.17
N LYS A 43 -56.05 -13.73 -0.64
CA LYS A 43 -55.28 -13.19 0.49
C LYS A 43 -55.45 -14.00 1.80
N PRO A 44 -54.38 -14.47 2.43
CA PRO A 44 -54.34 -14.75 3.87
C PRO A 44 -53.65 -13.60 4.62
N LYS A 45 -54.18 -13.24 5.79
CA LYS A 45 -53.65 -12.17 6.65
C LYS A 45 -52.32 -12.59 7.26
N ASP A 46 -51.26 -11.80 7.01
CA ASP A 46 -49.96 -11.95 7.64
C ASP A 46 -50.03 -11.46 9.09
N ASN A 47 -49.80 -12.39 10.02
CA ASN A 47 -49.79 -12.17 11.46
C ASN A 47 -48.41 -12.55 12.03
N SER A 48 -47.33 -12.14 11.36
CA SER A 48 -45.97 -12.35 11.85
C SER A 48 -45.42 -11.11 12.59
N PRO A 49 -44.78 -11.28 13.76
CA PRO A 49 -44.21 -10.17 14.49
C PRO A 49 -43.01 -9.60 13.72
N ARG A 50 -43.07 -8.30 13.39
CA ARG A 50 -41.96 -7.57 12.76
C ARG A 50 -40.77 -7.51 13.72
N PHE A 51 -39.79 -8.38 13.52
CA PHE A 51 -38.48 -8.20 14.12
C PHE A 51 -37.82 -6.98 13.48
N ALA A 52 -37.63 -5.92 14.28
CA ALA A 52 -36.87 -4.75 13.87
C ALA A 52 -35.44 -5.17 13.50
N ARG A 53 -35.01 -4.91 12.26
CA ARG A 53 -33.63 -5.15 11.83
C ARG A 53 -32.69 -4.28 12.64
N ALA A 54 -31.91 -4.87 13.53
CA ALA A 54 -30.75 -4.22 14.13
C ALA A 54 -29.74 -3.88 13.02
N PRO A 55 -29.04 -2.73 13.09
CA PRO A 55 -28.03 -2.39 12.10
C PRO A 55 -26.85 -3.36 12.21
N LEU A 56 -26.46 -3.95 11.07
CA LEU A 56 -25.25 -4.77 11.00
C LEU A 56 -24.02 -3.87 11.23
N PRO A 57 -23.05 -4.28 12.06
CA PRO A 57 -21.82 -3.53 12.24
C PRO A 57 -21.05 -3.51 10.91
N SER A 58 -20.85 -2.32 10.36
CA SER A 58 -20.03 -2.09 9.18
C SER A 58 -18.58 -2.43 9.51
N THR A 59 -18.12 -3.62 9.15
CA THR A 59 -16.70 -3.98 9.15
C THR A 59 -16.03 -3.31 7.94
N ARG A 60 -15.90 -1.98 7.99
CA ARG A 60 -14.92 -1.31 7.13
C ARG A 60 -13.55 -1.87 7.51
N PRO A 61 -12.79 -2.47 6.57
CA PRO A 61 -11.42 -2.84 6.85
C PRO A 61 -10.66 -1.53 7.10
N VAL A 62 -10.27 -1.31 8.36
CA VAL A 62 -9.29 -0.29 8.71
C VAL A 62 -7.99 -0.69 8.01
N ILE A 63 -7.72 -0.09 6.86
CA ILE A 63 -6.41 -0.20 6.21
C ILE A 63 -5.44 0.48 7.18
N ALA A 64 -4.84 -0.32 8.06
CA ALA A 64 -3.83 0.14 8.99
C ALA A 64 -2.69 0.70 8.14
N ALA A 65 -2.57 2.03 8.11
CA ALA A 65 -1.44 2.70 7.51
C ALA A 65 -0.20 2.07 8.15
N SER A 66 0.58 1.30 7.37
CA SER A 66 1.76 0.61 7.88
C SER A 66 2.65 1.64 8.55
N LYS A 67 2.67 1.61 9.88
CA LYS A 67 3.45 2.50 10.72
C LYS A 67 4.90 2.26 10.34
N VAL A 68 5.44 3.13 9.49
CA VAL A 68 6.88 3.23 9.29
C VAL A 68 7.43 3.44 10.70
N ALA A 69 8.41 2.62 11.12
CA ALA A 69 8.99 2.72 12.45
C ALA A 69 9.22 4.20 12.73
N ALA A 70 8.46 4.73 13.69
CA ALA A 70 8.27 6.16 13.82
C ALA A 70 9.65 6.74 14.05
N SER A 71 10.10 7.57 13.10
CA SER A 71 11.20 8.47 13.35
C SER A 71 10.92 9.15 14.69
N GLU A 72 11.85 9.10 15.64
CA GLU A 72 11.71 9.78 16.95
C GLU A 72 11.37 11.27 16.75
N LYS A 73 11.74 11.82 15.59
CA LYS A 73 11.45 13.17 15.13
C LYS A 73 10.36 13.13 14.05
N SER A 74 9.13 13.50 14.41
CA SER A 74 8.02 13.68 13.45
C SER A 74 7.87 15.13 13.01
N ILE A 75 7.28 15.38 11.85
CA ILE A 75 6.97 16.72 11.36
C ILE A 75 5.72 17.25 12.09
N GLU A 76 5.69 18.56 12.36
CA GLU A 76 4.52 19.20 12.95
C GLU A 76 3.23 18.90 12.14
N PRO A 77 2.12 18.49 12.78
CA PRO A 77 0.90 18.09 12.07
C PRO A 77 0.32 19.18 11.15
N ASN A 78 0.46 20.45 11.55
CA ASN A 78 0.02 21.60 10.75
C ASN A 78 0.86 21.76 9.48
N LEU A 79 2.19 21.63 9.60
CA LEU A 79 3.09 21.69 8.46
C LEU A 79 2.84 20.52 7.50
N LYS A 80 2.69 19.30 8.02
CA LYS A 80 2.35 18.12 7.23
C LYS A 80 1.05 18.30 6.43
N ARG A 81 0.02 18.89 7.04
CA ARG A 81 -1.25 19.21 6.37
C ARG A 81 -1.09 20.26 5.28
N ARG A 82 -0.24 21.28 5.50
CA ARG A 82 0.08 22.30 4.48
C ARG A 82 0.83 21.68 3.30
N LEU A 83 1.81 20.81 3.58
CA LEU A 83 2.53 20.03 2.56
C LEU A 83 1.60 19.15 1.74
N SER A 84 0.68 18.42 2.36
CA SER A 84 -0.29 17.57 1.63
C SER A 84 -1.22 18.35 0.71
N ARG A 85 -1.47 19.63 1.02
CA ARG A 85 -2.36 20.51 0.25
C ARG A 85 -1.59 21.41 -0.73
N GLY A 86 -0.26 21.32 -0.78
CA GLY A 86 0.58 22.18 -1.63
C GLY A 86 0.73 23.63 -1.15
N HIS A 87 0.34 23.95 0.09
CA HIS A 87 0.52 25.28 0.69
C HIS A 87 1.91 25.51 1.30
N GLU A 88 2.76 24.50 1.25
CA GLU A 88 4.16 24.58 1.63
C GLU A 88 4.96 23.96 0.48
N PRO A 89 5.99 24.65 -0.05
CA PRO A 89 6.77 24.14 -1.16
C PRO A 89 7.62 22.94 -0.75
N ILE A 90 7.87 22.06 -1.71
CA ILE A 90 8.91 21.03 -1.65
C ILE A 90 10.10 21.62 -2.39
N ASP A 91 11.19 21.89 -1.68
CA ASP A 91 12.35 22.61 -2.24
C ASP A 91 13.19 21.69 -3.14
N ALA A 92 13.20 20.40 -2.82
CA ALA A 92 13.95 19.41 -3.58
C ALA A 92 13.38 18.00 -3.43
N THR A 93 13.56 17.21 -4.49
CA THR A 93 13.19 15.80 -4.52
C THR A 93 14.42 14.94 -4.82
N LEU A 94 14.55 13.83 -4.11
CA LEU A 94 15.53 12.77 -4.38
C LEU A 94 14.79 11.49 -4.72
N ASP A 95 15.12 10.89 -5.87
CA ASP A 95 14.56 9.63 -6.28
C ASP A 95 15.56 8.49 -6.09
N LEU A 96 15.17 7.52 -5.26
CA LEU A 96 15.95 6.34 -4.90
C LEU A 96 15.31 5.06 -5.46
N HIS A 97 14.20 5.15 -6.20
CA HIS A 97 13.55 3.95 -6.69
C HIS A 97 14.50 3.15 -7.61
N GLY A 98 14.49 1.83 -7.46
CA GLY A 98 15.33 0.94 -8.28
C GLY A 98 16.82 0.95 -7.93
N MET A 99 17.28 1.84 -7.04
CA MET A 99 18.66 1.81 -6.56
C MET A 99 18.91 0.64 -5.61
N THR A 100 20.15 0.15 -5.57
CA THR A 100 20.60 -0.73 -4.49
C THR A 100 20.70 0.04 -3.17
N GLN A 101 20.81 -0.66 -2.05
CA GLN A 101 20.95 -0.01 -0.75
C GLN A 101 22.18 0.91 -0.68
N ASP A 102 23.33 0.44 -1.19
CA ASP A 102 24.57 1.20 -1.17
C ASP A 102 24.50 2.45 -2.04
N GLN A 103 23.91 2.33 -3.24
CA GLN A 103 23.67 3.47 -4.13
C GLN A 103 22.73 4.50 -3.48
N ALA A 104 21.62 4.04 -2.92
CA ALA A 104 20.64 4.91 -2.29
C ALA A 104 21.21 5.62 -1.06
N ARG A 105 22.02 4.92 -0.26
CA ARG A 105 22.71 5.49 0.90
C ARG A 105 23.71 6.57 0.47
N ALA A 106 24.58 6.28 -0.49
CA ALA A 106 25.55 7.26 -0.99
C ALA A 106 24.85 8.50 -1.58
N ALA A 107 23.78 8.30 -2.35
CA ALA A 107 22.98 9.40 -2.90
C ALA A 107 22.35 10.26 -1.79
N LEU A 108 21.85 9.64 -0.72
CA LEU A 108 21.26 10.34 0.42
C LEU A 108 22.31 11.16 1.19
N GLU A 109 23.47 10.56 1.45
CA GLU A 109 24.60 11.19 2.15
C GLU A 109 25.18 12.39 1.39
N LEU A 110 25.09 12.41 0.06
CA LEU A 110 25.46 13.58 -0.75
C LEU A 110 24.33 14.62 -0.82
N PHE A 111 23.09 14.17 -1.02
CA PHE A 111 21.96 15.04 -1.28
C PHE A 111 21.55 15.88 -0.06
N VAL A 112 21.38 15.24 1.10
CA VAL A 112 20.82 15.89 2.29
C VAL A 112 21.70 17.04 2.79
N PRO A 113 23.03 16.88 2.98
CA PRO A 113 23.90 17.97 3.38
C PRO A 113 23.95 19.09 2.34
N ALA A 114 23.99 18.76 1.05
CA ALA A 114 24.00 19.76 -0.02
C ALA A 114 22.73 20.63 -0.02
N ARG A 115 21.56 20.03 0.20
CA ARG A 115 20.30 20.77 0.31
C ARG A 115 20.22 21.58 1.61
N ALA A 116 20.65 21.02 2.73
CA ALA A 116 20.72 21.74 3.99
C ALA A 116 21.66 22.96 3.92
N ALA A 117 22.78 22.84 3.21
CA ALA A 117 23.73 23.93 2.99
C ALA A 117 23.13 25.07 2.14
N ARG A 118 22.27 24.74 1.16
CA ARG A 118 21.52 25.71 0.35
C ARG A 118 20.40 26.43 1.11
N GLY A 119 20.04 25.94 2.29
CA GLY A 119 18.97 26.50 3.11
C GLY A 119 17.58 25.91 2.84
N ASP A 120 17.51 24.85 2.02
CA ASP A 120 16.29 24.10 1.74
C ASP A 120 15.70 23.56 3.05
N ARG A 121 14.36 23.44 3.07
CA ARG A 121 13.57 23.19 4.27
C ARG A 121 12.83 21.88 4.20
N THR A 122 12.22 21.61 3.07
CA THR A 122 11.36 20.47 2.87
C THR A 122 11.88 19.68 1.69
N LEU A 123 12.27 18.44 1.96
CA LEU A 123 12.68 17.50 0.94
C LEU A 123 11.60 16.43 0.76
N LEU A 124 11.47 15.93 -0.46
CA LEU A 124 10.72 14.72 -0.78
C LEU A 124 11.70 13.62 -1.19
N ILE A 125 11.64 12.48 -0.52
CA ILE A 125 12.50 11.32 -0.85
C ILE A 125 11.62 10.18 -1.33
N ILE A 126 11.81 9.77 -2.58
CA ILE A 126 11.05 8.71 -3.22
C ILE A 126 11.86 7.41 -3.10
N THR A 127 11.32 6.41 -2.42
CA THR A 127 11.98 5.10 -2.21
C THR A 127 11.38 3.99 -3.08
N GLY A 128 10.18 4.22 -3.61
CA GLY A 128 9.37 3.23 -4.31
C GLY A 128 8.44 2.46 -3.36
N LYS A 129 7.37 1.87 -3.91
CA LYS A 129 6.34 1.15 -3.14
C LYS A 129 6.73 -0.29 -2.76
N GLY A 130 7.84 -0.80 -3.31
CA GLY A 130 8.19 -2.22 -3.27
C GLY A 130 7.48 -3.03 -4.35
N ILE A 131 7.94 -4.26 -4.60
CA ILE A 131 7.36 -5.14 -5.61
C ILE A 131 6.21 -5.91 -4.97
N LYS A 132 4.98 -5.68 -5.45
CA LYS A 132 3.83 -6.54 -5.17
C LYS A 132 3.80 -7.63 -6.22
N LYS A 133 4.38 -8.81 -5.96
CA LYS A 133 4.22 -9.92 -6.90
C LYS A 133 2.75 -10.36 -6.88
N THR A 134 2.13 -10.42 -8.05
CA THR A 134 0.76 -10.85 -8.40
C THR A 134 0.30 -12.30 -8.20
N GLY A 135 1.17 -13.22 -7.76
CA GLY A 135 1.01 -14.67 -7.99
C GLY A 135 0.64 -15.52 -6.76
N TYR A 136 0.26 -16.78 -6.97
CA TYR A 136 -0.18 -17.74 -5.93
C TYR A 136 0.84 -18.02 -4.81
N LEU A 137 2.13 -17.70 -5.01
CA LEU A 137 3.14 -17.61 -3.95
C LEU A 137 3.46 -16.13 -3.70
N GLN A 138 2.63 -15.47 -2.90
CA GLN A 138 2.68 -14.03 -2.71
C GLN A 138 3.39 -13.64 -1.41
N MET A 139 4.70 -13.44 -1.48
CA MET A 139 5.43 -12.69 -0.46
C MET A 139 5.38 -11.21 -0.84
N GLU A 140 4.66 -10.40 -0.08
CA GLU A 140 4.74 -8.94 -0.17
C GLU A 140 6.10 -8.49 0.39
N HIS A 141 7.09 -8.28 -0.48
CA HIS A 141 8.34 -7.65 -0.04
C HIS A 141 8.15 -6.14 0.02
N LYS A 142 7.94 -5.62 1.23
CA LYS A 142 8.06 -4.19 1.53
C LYS A 142 9.40 -3.70 0.98
N GLY A 143 9.39 -2.60 0.22
CA GLY A 143 10.61 -2.07 -0.38
C GLY A 143 11.68 -1.82 0.67
N ILE A 144 12.85 -2.44 0.53
CA ILE A 144 13.92 -2.39 1.53
C ILE A 144 14.38 -0.96 1.84
N LEU A 145 14.38 -0.10 0.83
CA LEU A 145 14.71 1.32 0.98
C LEU A 145 13.70 2.07 1.86
N ARG A 146 12.41 1.69 1.82
CA ARG A 146 11.39 2.29 2.68
C ARG A 146 11.66 2.05 4.16
N SER A 147 12.25 0.90 4.50
CA SER A 147 12.69 0.59 5.87
C SER A 147 14.04 1.22 6.21
N MET A 148 14.99 1.25 5.28
CA MET A 148 16.35 1.68 5.55
C MET A 148 16.52 3.21 5.57
N VAL A 149 15.85 3.94 4.68
CA VAL A 149 16.03 5.40 4.56
C VAL A 149 15.73 6.13 5.87
N PRO A 150 14.64 5.85 6.62
CA PRO A 150 14.44 6.43 7.94
C PRO A 150 15.56 6.13 8.94
N LEU A 151 16.20 4.96 8.86
CA LEU A 151 17.32 4.61 9.72
C LEU A 151 18.56 5.44 9.38
N TRP A 152 18.89 5.56 8.09
CA TRP A 152 20.03 6.37 7.64
C TRP A 152 19.84 7.86 7.93
N LEU A 153 18.62 8.39 7.78
CA LEU A 153 18.32 9.78 8.15
C LEU A 153 18.44 10.06 9.66
N ASN A 154 18.33 9.02 10.50
CA ASN A 154 18.55 9.09 11.94
C ASN A 154 19.97 8.67 12.36
N ALA A 155 20.84 8.29 11.43
CA ALA A 155 22.23 8.00 11.72
C ALA A 155 23.01 9.28 12.07
N PRO A 156 24.13 9.18 12.82
CA PRO A 156 24.92 10.34 13.27
C PRO A 156 25.32 11.31 12.16
N GLU A 157 25.53 10.81 10.95
CA GLU A 157 25.91 11.61 9.78
C GLU A 157 24.82 12.62 9.35
N LEU A 158 23.54 12.23 9.44
CA LEU A 158 22.41 13.01 8.91
C LEU A 158 21.47 13.55 10.00
N ALA A 159 21.38 12.87 11.14
CA ALA A 159 20.51 13.23 12.25
C ALA A 159 20.68 14.68 12.77
N PRO A 160 21.87 15.31 12.73
CA PRO A 160 22.04 16.72 13.06
C PRO A 160 21.29 17.65 12.11
N LEU A 161 21.12 17.27 10.85
CA LEU A 161 20.48 18.08 9.80
C LEU A 161 18.96 17.87 9.73
N VAL A 162 18.47 16.72 10.20
CA VAL A 162 17.05 16.35 10.10
C VAL A 162 16.26 16.80 11.32
N ALA A 163 15.20 17.58 11.09
CA ALA A 163 14.24 18.04 12.09
C ALA A 163 13.06 17.08 12.27
N GLY A 164 12.66 16.37 11.21
CA GLY A 164 11.58 15.40 11.28
C GLY A 164 11.37 14.65 9.97
N ILE A 165 10.76 13.46 10.06
CA ILE A 165 10.50 12.58 8.92
C ILE A 165 9.06 12.07 9.02
N ASP A 166 8.34 12.11 7.91
CA ASP A 166 6.97 11.61 7.84
C ASP A 166 6.66 10.96 6.49
N PRO A 167 5.75 9.98 6.42
CA PRO A 167 5.23 9.49 5.15
C PRO A 167 4.62 10.62 4.30
N ALA A 168 4.90 10.60 3.01
CA ALA A 168 4.34 11.57 2.07
C ALA A 168 2.84 11.35 1.84
N HIS A 169 2.16 12.40 1.39
CA HIS A 169 0.76 12.31 0.98
C HIS A 169 0.60 11.46 -0.29
N GLN A 170 -0.60 10.92 -0.53
CA GLN A 170 -0.87 10.06 -1.69
C GLN A 170 -0.54 10.74 -3.04
N SER A 171 -0.77 12.06 -3.15
CA SER A 171 -0.41 12.87 -4.33
C SER A 171 1.09 12.95 -4.58
N HIS A 172 1.93 12.77 -3.56
CA HIS A 172 3.39 12.89 -3.63
C HIS A 172 4.09 11.52 -3.49
N GLY A 173 3.39 10.43 -3.79
CA GLY A 173 3.94 9.07 -3.78
C GLY A 173 3.47 8.18 -2.62
N GLY A 174 2.76 8.75 -1.64
CA GLY A 174 2.14 8.01 -0.54
C GLY A 174 3.14 7.15 0.22
N GLY A 175 2.80 5.88 0.43
CA GLY A 175 3.68 4.93 1.11
C GLY A 175 5.03 4.65 0.42
N GLY A 176 5.26 5.13 -0.80
CA GLY A 176 6.55 5.01 -1.49
C GLY A 176 7.48 6.20 -1.29
N ALA A 177 7.05 7.26 -0.60
CA ALA A 177 7.82 8.48 -0.43
C ALA A 177 7.73 9.04 1.01
N LEU A 178 8.72 9.86 1.36
CA LEU A 178 8.88 10.46 2.68
C LEU A 178 9.09 11.97 2.55
N TYR A 179 8.40 12.75 3.37
CA TYR A 179 8.80 14.11 3.65
C TYR A 179 9.92 14.11 4.68
N VAL A 180 10.96 14.90 4.40
CA VAL A 180 12.07 15.15 5.33
C VAL A 180 12.17 16.64 5.58
N ARG A 181 12.01 17.03 6.84
CA ARG A 181 12.17 18.41 7.28
C ARG A 181 13.60 18.63 7.73
N LEU A 182 14.27 19.63 7.16
CA LEU A 182 15.62 20.02 7.56
C LEU A 182 15.61 21.06 8.69
N LYS A 183 16.61 20.99 9.57
CA LYS A 183 16.82 21.97 10.63
C LYS A 183 17.22 23.32 10.04
N ARG A 184 16.93 24.37 10.80
CA ARG A 184 17.40 25.72 10.48
C ARG A 184 18.88 25.82 10.75
N LYS A 185 19.66 26.08 9.68
CA LYS A 185 21.00 26.64 9.81
C LYS A 185 20.86 27.93 10.61
N ARG A 186 21.38 27.91 11.83
CA ARG A 186 21.46 29.10 12.67
C ARG A 186 22.57 29.93 12.03
N GLN A 187 22.23 31.11 11.50
CA GLN A 187 23.25 32.06 11.08
C GLN A 187 23.99 32.44 12.36
N MET A 188 25.29 32.13 12.40
CA MET A 188 26.19 32.64 13.44
C MET A 188 26.73 33.99 12.97
#